data_AF-A0A3N4KKN1-F1
#
_entry.id   AF-A0A3N4KKN1-F1
#
_cell.length_a   1.000
_cell.length_b   1.000
_cell.length_c   1.000
_cell.angle_alpha   90.00
_cell.angle_beta   90.00
_cell.angle_gamma   90.00
#
_symmetry.space_group_name_H-M   'P 1'
#
loop_
_entity.id
_entity.type
_entity.pdbx_description
1 polymer ?
#
loop_
_entity_poly.entity_id
_entity_poly.type
_entity_poly.pdbx_seq_one_letter_code
_entity_poly.pdbx_strand_id
1 'polypeptide(L)'
;MPFHNPLESSSQARARAKKLALEKEIRERERRSQVDSLVLSQAQKQAAQDVKNAKAKTEAKAEADAKALAEKQKEKAERDEYIYAIQSNQMWRERKSDFSRGEDLEEVDGDSDSPLTNPCQICFNRNVKYTLGGCNHSMCKDCIKRQFCFYPSGLTCPWCGCAATTLDEKHGAAIIKTQEVKKWMFRNSSKFRERVQGGREPYPFS
;
A
#
# COMPACT_ATOMS: atom_id res chain seq x y z
N MET A 1 44.73 -99.24 35.49
CA MET A 1 43.63 -98.94 34.53
C MET A 1 42.66 -97.98 35.23
N PRO A 2 42.67 -96.67 34.96
CA PRO A 2 41.69 -95.78 35.57
C PRO A 2 40.33 -96.01 34.89
N PHE A 3 39.31 -96.33 35.69
CA PHE A 3 37.93 -96.44 35.24
C PHE A 3 37.38 -95.04 34.97
N HIS A 4 37.23 -94.69 33.69
CA HIS A 4 36.47 -93.49 33.32
C HIS A 4 34.99 -93.71 33.65
N ASN A 5 34.47 -92.88 34.56
CA ASN A 5 33.09 -92.97 35.05
C ASN A 5 32.11 -92.40 34.00
N PRO A 6 31.23 -93.20 33.37
CA PRO A 6 30.38 -92.77 32.25
C PRO A 6 29.34 -91.70 32.59
N LEU A 7 29.10 -91.46 33.89
CA LEU A 7 28.08 -90.50 34.37
C LEU A 7 28.58 -89.05 34.37
N GLU A 8 29.89 -88.81 34.47
CA GLU A 8 30.47 -87.46 34.42
C GLU A 8 30.47 -86.87 33.00
N SER A 9 30.54 -87.69 31.96
CA SER A 9 30.46 -87.25 30.56
C SER A 9 29.04 -86.80 30.17
N SER A 10 28.02 -87.40 30.76
CA SER A 10 26.59 -87.08 30.54
C SER A 10 26.18 -85.73 31.17
N SER A 11 26.67 -85.42 32.38
CA SER A 11 26.37 -84.14 33.04
C SER A 11 27.06 -82.97 32.35
N GLN A 12 28.32 -83.14 31.92
CA GLN A 12 29.05 -82.13 31.15
C GLN A 12 28.43 -81.90 29.78
N ALA A 13 27.94 -82.95 29.09
CA ALA A 13 27.25 -82.80 27.81
C ALA A 13 25.95 -81.99 27.95
N ARG A 14 25.15 -82.24 29.00
CA ARG A 14 23.93 -81.46 29.30
C ARG A 14 24.24 -80.00 29.64
N ALA A 15 25.30 -79.73 30.39
CA ALA A 15 25.73 -78.37 30.71
C ALA A 15 26.18 -77.59 29.45
N ARG A 16 26.94 -78.24 28.56
CA ARG A 16 27.34 -77.66 27.26
C ARG A 16 26.14 -77.37 26.36
N ALA A 17 25.16 -78.27 26.31
CA ALA A 17 23.92 -78.08 25.55
C ALA A 17 23.10 -76.89 26.08
N LYS A 18 22.96 -76.75 27.40
CA LYS A 18 22.29 -75.59 28.01
C LYS A 18 23.01 -74.28 27.72
N LYS A 19 24.35 -74.26 27.79
CA LYS A 19 25.15 -73.07 27.47
C LYS A 19 24.97 -72.66 26.00
N LEU A 20 25.01 -73.61 25.07
CA LEU A 20 24.76 -73.36 23.64
C LEU A 20 23.34 -72.84 23.36
N ALA A 21 22.34 -73.36 24.07
CA ALA A 21 20.96 -72.87 23.95
C ALA A 21 20.83 -71.42 24.43
N LEU A 22 21.45 -71.09 25.58
CA LEU A 22 21.46 -69.73 26.13
C LEU A 22 22.19 -68.75 25.20
N GLU A 23 23.34 -69.13 24.65
CA GLU A 23 24.10 -68.29 23.70
C GLU A 23 23.32 -68.03 22.40
N LYS A 24 22.54 -69.01 21.93
CA LYS A 24 21.62 -68.82 20.80
C LYS A 24 20.50 -67.84 21.14
N GLU A 25 19.89 -67.96 22.32
CA GLU A 25 18.83 -67.05 22.75
C GLU A 25 19.34 -65.61 22.89
N ILE A 26 20.56 -65.42 23.43
CA ILE A 26 21.19 -64.10 23.55
C ILE A 26 21.43 -63.49 22.16
N ARG A 27 22.03 -64.22 21.22
CA ARG A 27 22.24 -63.72 19.85
C ARG A 27 20.93 -63.38 19.15
N GLU A 28 19.88 -64.15 19.40
CA GLU A 28 18.58 -63.87 18.80
C GLU A 28 17.93 -62.61 19.40
N ARG A 29 18.06 -62.39 20.71
CA ARG A 29 17.66 -61.12 21.34
C ARG A 29 18.45 -59.93 20.82
N GLU A 30 19.76 -60.07 20.66
CA GLU A 30 20.61 -59.01 20.08
C GLU A 30 20.21 -58.68 18.64
N ARG A 31 19.93 -59.71 17.81
CA ARG A 31 19.42 -59.51 16.45
C ARG A 31 18.07 -58.78 16.44
N ARG A 32 17.13 -59.18 17.30
CA ARG A 32 15.83 -58.50 17.41
C ARG A 32 15.99 -57.04 17.85
N SER A 33 16.84 -56.79 18.86
CA SER A 33 17.14 -55.43 19.31
C SER A 33 17.78 -54.56 18.22
N GLN A 34 18.68 -55.11 17.41
CA GLN A 34 19.26 -54.40 16.27
C GLN A 34 18.21 -54.04 15.23
N VAL A 35 17.33 -54.98 14.87
CA VAL A 35 16.23 -54.76 13.93
C VAL A 35 15.28 -53.68 14.48
N ASP A 36 14.88 -53.76 15.74
CA ASP A 36 14.00 -52.78 16.37
C ASP A 36 14.64 -51.38 16.36
N SER A 37 15.95 -51.27 16.61
CA SER A 37 16.66 -50.00 16.55
C SER A 37 16.70 -49.40 15.13
N LEU A 38 16.86 -50.26 14.10
CA LEU A 38 16.87 -49.83 12.70
C LEU A 38 15.49 -49.34 12.27
N VAL A 39 14.43 -50.06 12.66
CA VAL A 39 13.04 -49.67 12.40
C VAL A 39 12.71 -48.34 13.07
N LEU A 40 13.09 -48.16 14.34
CA LEU A 40 12.92 -46.89 15.06
C LEU A 40 13.66 -45.73 14.38
N SER A 41 14.93 -45.93 14.01
CA SER A 41 15.72 -44.92 13.30
C SER A 41 15.09 -44.55 11.94
N GLN A 42 14.59 -45.55 11.20
CA GLN A 42 13.96 -45.31 9.90
C GLN A 42 12.62 -44.57 10.06
N ALA A 43 11.81 -44.94 11.06
CA ALA A 43 10.58 -44.25 11.39
C ALA A 43 10.83 -42.78 11.80
N GLN A 44 11.88 -42.52 12.59
CA GLN A 44 12.26 -41.15 12.96
C GLN A 44 12.70 -40.31 11.75
N LYS A 45 13.47 -40.90 10.83
CA LYS A 45 13.87 -40.22 9.58
C LYS A 45 12.66 -39.91 8.70
N GLN A 46 11.73 -40.84 8.58
CA GLN A 46 10.51 -40.64 7.80
C GLN A 46 9.65 -39.53 8.41
N ALA A 47 9.40 -39.57 9.72
CA ALA A 47 8.64 -38.54 10.42
C ALA A 47 9.27 -37.14 10.26
N ALA A 48 10.60 -37.04 10.36
CA ALA A 48 11.31 -35.78 10.13
C ALA A 48 11.14 -35.26 8.69
N GLN A 49 11.13 -36.16 7.70
CA GLN A 49 10.90 -35.79 6.31
C GLN A 49 9.45 -35.34 6.06
N ASP A 50 8.48 -36.02 6.67
CA ASP A 50 7.07 -35.67 6.56
C ASP A 50 6.78 -34.28 7.14
N VAL A 51 7.40 -33.95 8.29
CA VAL A 51 7.31 -32.60 8.88
C VAL A 51 7.91 -31.54 7.96
N LYS A 52 9.06 -31.81 7.34
CA LYS A 52 9.66 -30.88 6.37
C LYS A 52 8.77 -30.65 5.16
N ASN A 53 8.21 -31.73 4.60
CA ASN A 53 7.31 -31.65 3.45
C ASN A 53 6.02 -30.90 3.79
N ALA A 54 5.44 -31.14 4.98
CA ALA A 54 4.27 -30.43 5.45
C ALA A 54 4.54 -28.93 5.61
N LYS A 55 5.69 -28.56 6.20
CA LYS A 55 6.09 -27.17 6.37
C LYS A 55 6.29 -26.46 5.03
N ALA A 56 7.01 -27.08 4.10
CA ALA A 56 7.20 -26.53 2.75
C ALA A 56 5.87 -26.31 2.02
N LYS A 57 4.91 -27.25 2.17
CA LYS A 57 3.57 -27.11 1.57
C LYS A 57 2.78 -25.95 2.19
N THR A 58 2.87 -25.74 3.50
CA THR A 58 2.21 -24.60 4.15
C THR A 58 2.82 -23.27 3.77
N GLU A 59 4.14 -23.19 3.66
CA GLU A 59 4.85 -21.96 3.24
C GLU A 59 4.52 -21.59 1.79
N ALA A 60 4.58 -22.56 0.87
CA ALA A 60 4.22 -22.34 -0.54
C ALA A 60 2.76 -21.88 -0.71
N LYS A 61 1.83 -22.43 0.09
CA LYS A 61 0.43 -21.99 0.09
C LYS A 61 0.29 -20.57 0.62
N ALA A 62 0.95 -20.24 1.73
CA ALA A 62 0.91 -18.89 2.31
C ALA A 62 1.46 -17.83 1.35
N GLU A 63 2.54 -18.14 0.61
CA GLU A 63 3.11 -17.25 -0.38
C GLU A 63 2.16 -17.03 -1.57
N ALA A 64 1.51 -18.08 -2.07
CA ALA A 64 0.50 -17.98 -3.13
C ALA A 64 -0.71 -17.14 -2.69
N ASP A 65 -1.21 -17.35 -1.47
CA ASP A 65 -2.33 -16.60 -0.90
C ASP A 65 -1.97 -15.12 -0.71
N ALA A 66 -0.75 -14.82 -0.25
CA ALA A 66 -0.26 -13.45 -0.11
C ALA A 66 -0.15 -12.72 -1.46
N LYS A 67 0.34 -13.40 -2.49
CA LYS A 67 0.43 -12.84 -3.85
C LYS A 67 -0.96 -12.54 -4.44
N ALA A 68 -1.91 -13.47 -4.28
CA ALA A 68 -3.29 -13.28 -4.74
C ALA A 68 -3.99 -12.13 -4.00
N LEU A 69 -3.73 -11.95 -2.69
CA LEU A 69 -4.26 -10.83 -1.93
C LEU A 69 -3.69 -9.48 -2.40
N ALA A 70 -2.38 -9.42 -2.66
CA ALA A 70 -1.73 -8.22 -3.17
C ALA A 70 -2.26 -7.81 -4.56
N GLU A 71 -2.52 -8.78 -5.44
CA GLU A 71 -3.11 -8.54 -6.75
C GLU A 71 -4.54 -7.98 -6.65
N LYS A 72 -5.39 -8.60 -5.81
CA LYS A 72 -6.75 -8.09 -5.54
C LYS A 72 -6.75 -6.68 -4.94
N GLN A 73 -5.77 -6.37 -4.08
CA GLN A 73 -5.64 -5.02 -3.51
C GLN A 73 -5.26 -3.99 -4.57
N LYS A 74 -4.37 -4.34 -5.52
CA LYS A 74 -4.03 -3.47 -6.66
C LYS A 74 -5.23 -3.22 -7.55
N GLU A 75 -5.95 -4.27 -7.94
CA GLU A 75 -7.15 -4.16 -8.77
C GLU A 75 -8.22 -3.28 -8.09
N LYS A 76 -8.40 -3.43 -6.78
CA LYS A 76 -9.30 -2.56 -6.01
C LYS A 76 -8.84 -1.11 -6.02
N ALA A 77 -7.55 -0.85 -5.80
CA ALA A 77 -7.01 0.51 -5.82
C ALA A 77 -7.20 1.19 -7.20
N GLU A 78 -6.91 0.47 -8.29
CA GLU A 78 -7.14 0.96 -9.66
C GLU A 78 -8.63 1.24 -9.91
N ARG A 79 -9.52 0.37 -9.43
CA ARG A 79 -10.97 0.56 -9.55
C ARG A 79 -11.45 1.78 -8.74
N ASP A 80 -10.95 1.96 -7.53
CA ASP A 80 -11.31 3.10 -6.67
C ASP A 80 -10.81 4.42 -7.30
N GLU A 81 -9.62 4.43 -7.90
CA GLU A 81 -9.09 5.58 -8.65
C GLU A 81 -9.95 5.89 -9.89
N TYR A 82 -10.37 4.87 -10.65
CA TYR A 82 -11.27 5.05 -11.80
C TYR A 82 -12.65 5.59 -11.38
N ILE A 83 -13.23 5.06 -10.30
CA ILE A 83 -14.50 5.56 -9.75
C ILE A 83 -14.36 7.02 -9.33
N TYR A 84 -13.28 7.37 -8.64
CA TYR A 84 -13.00 8.76 -8.26
C TYR A 84 -12.93 9.68 -9.49
N ALA A 85 -12.24 9.26 -10.54
CA ALA A 85 -12.13 10.02 -11.78
C ALA A 85 -13.49 10.21 -12.50
N ILE A 86 -14.38 9.21 -12.46
CA ILE A 86 -15.75 9.35 -12.98
C ILE A 86 -16.55 10.34 -12.14
N GLN A 87 -16.54 10.18 -10.82
CA GLN A 87 -17.29 11.04 -9.91
C GLN A 87 -16.82 12.50 -9.98
N SER A 88 -15.51 12.72 -10.07
CA SER A 88 -14.95 14.07 -10.25
C SER A 88 -15.39 14.69 -11.58
N ASN A 89 -15.45 13.89 -12.65
CA ASN A 89 -15.95 14.35 -13.94
C ASN A 89 -17.46 14.64 -13.93
N GLN A 90 -18.27 13.82 -13.24
CA GLN A 90 -19.70 14.07 -13.07
C GLN A 90 -19.96 15.36 -12.28
N MET A 91 -19.30 15.55 -11.13
CA MET A 91 -19.39 16.79 -10.36
C MET A 91 -19.00 18.03 -11.18
N TRP A 92 -18.06 17.88 -12.11
CA TRP A 92 -17.68 18.97 -13.00
C TRP A 92 -18.72 19.24 -14.09
N ARG A 93 -19.37 18.19 -14.63
CA ARG A 93 -20.47 18.36 -15.59
C ARG A 93 -21.67 19.05 -14.94
N GLU A 94 -22.02 18.65 -13.72
CA GLU A 94 -23.09 19.28 -12.93
C GLU A 94 -22.73 20.74 -12.59
N ARG A 95 -21.51 20.99 -12.09
CA ARG A 95 -21.06 22.37 -11.83
C ARG A 95 -20.98 23.21 -13.11
N LYS A 96 -20.65 22.61 -14.25
CA LYS A 96 -20.71 23.29 -15.55
C LYS A 96 -22.15 23.57 -15.98
N SER A 97 -23.09 22.66 -15.75
CA SER A 97 -24.50 22.92 -16.05
C SER A 97 -25.07 24.01 -15.16
N ASP A 98 -24.67 24.08 -13.89
CA ASP A 98 -25.03 25.18 -12.98
C ASP A 98 -24.41 26.51 -13.46
N PHE A 99 -23.16 26.47 -13.94
CA PHE A 99 -22.50 27.64 -14.54
C PHE A 99 -23.16 28.09 -15.85
N SER A 100 -23.74 27.17 -16.62
CA SER A 100 -24.52 27.46 -17.82
C SER A 100 -25.96 27.89 -17.52
N ARG A 101 -26.47 27.64 -16.31
CA ARG A 101 -27.83 28.02 -15.86
C ARG A 101 -27.90 29.40 -15.21
N GLY A 102 -26.81 30.16 -15.17
CA GLY A 102 -26.84 31.60 -14.89
C GLY A 102 -27.48 32.00 -13.56
N GLU A 103 -27.57 31.10 -12.58
CA GLU A 103 -28.06 31.44 -11.25
C GLU A 103 -26.87 31.81 -10.34
N ASP A 104 -26.70 33.12 -10.18
CA ASP A 104 -26.11 33.82 -9.04
C ASP A 104 -24.65 33.51 -8.66
N LEU A 105 -23.73 33.76 -9.60
CA LEU A 105 -22.37 34.17 -9.25
C LEU A 105 -22.07 35.57 -9.83
N GLU A 106 -22.91 36.54 -9.47
CA GLU A 106 -22.47 37.93 -9.47
C GLU A 106 -21.43 38.13 -8.37
N GLU A 107 -20.17 38.10 -8.76
CA GLU A 107 -19.29 39.24 -8.48
C GLU A 107 -18.41 39.38 -9.72
N VAL A 108 -18.92 40.22 -10.61
CA VAL A 108 -18.18 40.86 -11.66
C VAL A 108 -16.93 41.47 -10.98
N ASP A 109 -15.75 40.84 -11.15
CA ASP A 109 -14.52 41.64 -11.27
C ASP A 109 -14.90 42.57 -12.44
N GLY A 110 -15.39 43.78 -12.14
CA GLY A 110 -16.25 44.57 -13.01
C GLY A 110 -15.94 44.40 -14.49
N ASP A 111 -16.98 44.21 -15.31
CA ASP A 111 -16.99 44.68 -16.70
C ASP A 111 -16.80 46.19 -16.62
N SER A 112 -15.59 46.61 -16.25
CA SER A 112 -15.12 47.90 -16.66
C SER A 112 -14.85 47.67 -18.13
N ASP A 113 -15.58 48.36 -18.99
CA ASP A 113 -15.22 48.60 -20.39
C ASP A 113 -13.79 49.16 -20.56
N SER A 114 -13.01 49.31 -19.47
CA SER A 114 -11.58 49.51 -19.52
C SER A 114 -10.89 48.28 -20.11
N PRO A 115 -10.00 48.45 -21.09
CA PRO A 115 -9.25 47.35 -21.66
C PRO A 115 -8.48 46.62 -20.57
N LEU A 116 -8.51 45.28 -20.61
CA LEU A 116 -7.68 44.45 -19.76
C LEU A 116 -6.21 44.85 -19.97
N THR A 117 -5.58 45.41 -18.94
CA THR A 117 -4.20 45.89 -19.01
C THR A 117 -3.20 44.74 -19.10
N ASN A 118 -3.56 43.55 -18.59
CA ASN A 118 -2.74 42.35 -18.70
C ASN A 118 -3.62 41.10 -18.66
N PRO A 119 -4.23 40.70 -19.80
CA PRO A 119 -5.17 39.59 -19.83
C PRO A 119 -4.49 38.25 -19.52
N CYS A 120 -5.21 37.41 -18.77
CA CYS A 120 -4.80 36.05 -18.47
C CYS A 120 -4.72 35.24 -19.76
N GLN A 121 -3.55 34.66 -20.03
CA GLN A 121 -3.29 33.91 -21.26
C GLN A 121 -4.06 32.57 -21.36
N ILE A 122 -4.85 32.20 -20.35
CA ILE A 122 -5.70 31.00 -20.38
C ILE A 122 -7.15 31.36 -20.69
N CYS A 123 -7.72 32.31 -19.95
CA CYS A 123 -9.15 32.63 -20.08
C CYS A 123 -9.42 33.90 -20.87
N PHE A 124 -8.42 34.76 -21.11
CA PHE A 124 -8.50 36.07 -21.77
C PHE A 124 -9.51 37.08 -21.20
N ASN A 125 -10.33 36.67 -20.22
CA ASN A 125 -11.43 37.47 -19.69
C ASN A 125 -11.06 38.19 -18.38
N ARG A 126 -9.86 37.97 -17.82
CA ARG A 126 -9.46 38.53 -16.53
C ARG A 126 -8.02 38.94 -16.51
N ASN A 127 -7.68 39.95 -15.71
CA ASN A 127 -6.30 40.34 -15.53
C ASN A 127 -5.49 39.27 -14.77
N VAL A 128 -4.24 39.11 -15.18
CA VAL A 128 -3.23 38.32 -14.48
C VAL A 128 -3.01 38.91 -13.08
N LYS A 129 -3.09 38.07 -12.05
CA LYS A 129 -2.88 38.49 -10.64
C LYS A 129 -1.69 37.81 -9.98
N TYR A 130 -1.30 36.61 -10.43
CA TYR A 130 -0.28 35.80 -9.76
C TYR A 130 0.76 35.27 -10.74
N THR A 131 1.99 35.17 -10.28
CA THR A 131 3.12 34.51 -10.97
C THR A 131 3.44 33.20 -10.26
N LEU A 132 3.73 32.14 -11.01
CA LEU A 132 4.02 30.82 -10.45
C LEU A 132 5.49 30.75 -10.00
N GLY A 133 5.79 30.57 -8.72
CA GLY A 133 7.16 30.30 -8.27
C GLY A 133 7.68 29.00 -8.89
N GLY A 134 8.86 29.03 -9.50
CA GLY A 134 9.43 27.91 -10.26
C GLY A 134 9.28 28.04 -11.78
N CYS A 135 8.39 28.91 -12.28
CA CYS A 135 8.40 29.35 -13.68
C CYS A 135 7.78 30.75 -13.83
N ASN A 136 8.38 31.67 -14.56
CA ASN A 136 7.92 33.07 -14.64
C ASN A 136 6.57 33.29 -15.37
N HIS A 137 5.77 32.24 -15.58
CA HIS A 137 4.42 32.31 -16.12
C HIS A 137 3.42 32.84 -15.10
N SER A 138 2.39 33.53 -15.58
CA SER A 138 1.44 34.22 -14.72
C SER A 138 -0.01 33.93 -15.12
N MET A 139 -0.91 33.90 -14.14
CA MET A 139 -2.32 33.50 -14.29
C MET A 139 -3.25 34.42 -13.49
N CYS A 140 -4.51 34.47 -13.90
CA CYS A 140 -5.55 35.02 -13.03
C CYS A 140 -5.88 34.03 -11.89
N LYS A 141 -6.46 34.58 -10.83
CA LYS A 141 -6.88 33.86 -9.63
C LYS A 141 -7.71 32.61 -9.93
N ASP A 142 -8.67 32.75 -10.85
CA ASP A 142 -9.63 31.68 -11.14
C ASP A 142 -9.04 30.56 -11.97
N CYS A 143 -8.12 30.87 -12.89
CA CYS A 143 -7.39 29.84 -13.62
C CYS A 143 -6.46 29.05 -12.68
N ILE A 144 -5.84 29.69 -11.67
CA ILE A 144 -5.05 28.98 -10.65
C ILE A 144 -5.93 28.04 -9.83
N LYS A 145 -7.09 28.53 -9.36
CA LYS A 145 -8.06 27.69 -8.64
C LYS A 145 -8.47 26.47 -9.47
N ARG A 146 -8.75 26.67 -10.76
CA ARG A 146 -9.09 25.57 -11.69
C ARG A 146 -7.95 24.57 -11.81
N GLN A 147 -6.72 25.04 -12.05
CA GLN A 147 -5.55 24.19 -12.21
C GLN A 147 -5.30 23.32 -10.96
N PHE A 148 -5.43 23.91 -9.77
CA PHE A 148 -5.30 23.17 -8.51
C PHE A 148 -6.40 22.12 -8.31
N CYS A 149 -7.64 22.37 -8.76
CA CYS A 149 -8.71 21.38 -8.70
C CYS A 149 -8.44 20.14 -9.57
N PHE A 150 -7.74 20.30 -10.69
CA PHE A 150 -7.37 19.17 -11.56
C PHE A 150 -6.16 18.39 -11.03
N TYR A 151 -5.26 19.06 -10.31
CA TYR A 151 -4.04 18.45 -9.77
C TYR A 151 -3.92 18.71 -8.26
N PRO A 152 -4.67 17.95 -7.43
CA PRO A 152 -4.70 18.17 -5.97
C PRO A 152 -3.38 17.82 -5.27
N SER A 153 -2.49 17.09 -5.95
CA SER A 153 -1.12 16.75 -5.52
C SER A 153 -0.16 17.94 -5.60
N GLY A 154 -0.48 18.97 -6.39
CA GLY A 154 0.35 20.16 -6.51
C GLY A 154 -0.03 21.03 -7.70
N LEU A 155 0.22 22.32 -7.60
CA LEU A 155 -0.01 23.25 -8.69
C LEU A 155 1.08 23.08 -9.76
N THR A 156 0.69 22.79 -10.99
CA THR A 156 1.59 22.69 -12.15
C THR A 156 1.31 23.82 -13.13
N CYS A 157 2.38 24.33 -13.74
CA CYS A 157 2.26 25.34 -14.77
C CYS A 157 1.67 24.73 -16.06
N PRO A 158 0.57 25.28 -16.60
CA PRO A 158 -0.07 24.73 -17.79
C PRO A 158 0.73 24.99 -19.08
N TRP A 159 1.71 25.91 -19.07
CA TRP A 159 2.52 26.21 -20.25
C TRP A 159 3.79 25.38 -20.35
N CYS A 160 4.48 25.15 -19.23
CA CYS A 160 5.80 24.48 -19.24
C CYS A 160 5.83 23.19 -18.41
N GLY A 161 4.72 22.82 -17.75
CA GLY A 161 4.65 21.61 -16.93
C GLY A 161 5.43 21.67 -15.62
N CYS A 162 6.19 22.73 -15.36
CA CYS A 162 6.95 22.88 -14.12
C CYS A 162 6.02 22.88 -12.91
N ALA A 163 6.40 22.15 -11.86
CA ALA A 163 5.74 22.21 -10.57
C ALA A 163 5.97 23.59 -9.96
N ALA A 164 4.88 24.27 -9.59
CA ALA A 164 4.97 25.54 -8.89
C ALA A 164 5.30 25.28 -7.41
N THR A 165 6.24 26.05 -6.86
CA THR A 165 6.62 26.00 -5.44
C THR A 165 5.98 27.12 -4.64
N THR A 166 5.71 28.26 -5.27
CA THR A 166 4.99 29.40 -4.69
C THR A 166 4.00 30.03 -5.68
N LEU A 167 3.15 30.92 -5.18
CA LEU A 167 2.37 31.87 -5.97
C LEU A 167 2.70 33.28 -5.48
N ASP A 168 3.22 34.10 -6.37
CA ASP A 168 3.61 35.47 -6.06
C ASP A 168 2.55 36.42 -6.60
N GLU A 169 1.88 37.16 -5.71
CA GLU A 169 0.89 38.15 -6.12
C GLU A 169 1.60 39.38 -6.71
N LYS A 170 1.23 39.78 -7.94
CA LYS A 170 1.95 40.80 -8.72
C LYS A 170 2.06 42.18 -8.04
N HIS A 171 1.26 42.46 -7.02
CA HIS A 171 1.31 43.71 -6.25
C HIS A 171 2.08 43.60 -4.92
N GLY A 172 2.90 42.55 -4.74
CA GLY A 172 3.82 42.42 -3.60
C GLY A 172 3.15 42.09 -2.26
N ALA A 173 1.86 41.76 -2.25
CA ALA A 173 1.10 41.59 -1.02
C ALA A 173 1.33 40.23 -0.33
N ALA A 174 1.68 39.17 -1.05
CA ALA A 174 1.94 37.85 -0.46
C ALA A 174 2.68 36.88 -1.40
N ILE A 175 3.58 36.07 -0.83
CA ILE A 175 4.10 34.84 -1.43
C ILE A 175 3.37 33.67 -0.76
N ILE A 176 2.60 32.92 -1.54
CA ILE A 176 1.82 31.79 -1.03
C ILE A 176 2.56 30.51 -1.38
N LYS A 177 2.98 29.73 -0.39
CA LYS A 177 3.60 28.41 -0.63
C LYS A 177 2.55 27.45 -1.20
N THR A 178 2.93 26.56 -2.12
CA THR A 178 1.95 25.64 -2.75
C THR A 178 1.27 24.69 -1.77
N GLN A 179 1.92 24.31 -0.67
CA GLN A 179 1.30 23.56 0.43
C GLN A 179 0.17 24.33 1.13
N GLU A 180 0.20 25.66 1.09
CA GLU A 180 -0.79 26.56 1.69
C GLU A 180 -1.84 27.02 0.67
N VAL A 181 -1.73 26.63 -0.60
CA VAL A 181 -2.70 27.00 -1.64
C VAL A 181 -4.09 26.52 -1.30
N LYS A 182 -4.26 25.36 -0.64
CA LYS A 182 -5.57 24.91 -0.12
C LYS A 182 -6.18 25.91 0.86
N LYS A 183 -5.38 26.38 1.83
CA LYS A 183 -5.81 27.38 2.83
C LYS A 183 -6.10 28.73 2.15
N TRP A 184 -5.25 29.13 1.21
CA TRP A 184 -5.44 30.34 0.43
C TRP A 184 -6.72 30.29 -0.41
N MET A 185 -7.00 29.17 -1.10
CA MET A 185 -8.23 28.97 -1.88
C MET A 185 -9.47 29.05 -1.00
N PHE A 186 -9.43 28.45 0.18
CA PHE A 186 -10.51 28.52 1.16
C PHE A 186 -10.78 29.98 1.59
N ARG A 187 -9.74 30.71 2.01
CA ARG A 187 -9.83 32.14 2.38
C ARG A 187 -10.29 33.04 1.23
N ASN A 188 -10.08 32.59 0.00
CA ASN A 188 -10.43 33.30 -1.22
C ASN A 188 -11.69 32.77 -1.92
N SER A 189 -12.46 31.91 -1.26
CA SER A 189 -13.78 31.48 -1.71
C SER A 189 -14.84 32.54 -1.37
N SER A 190 -15.85 32.69 -2.23
CA SER A 190 -17.00 33.58 -1.99
C SER A 190 -17.67 33.26 -0.66
N LYS A 191 -17.93 31.97 -0.39
CA LYS A 191 -18.52 31.46 0.85
C LYS A 191 -17.75 31.81 2.15
N PHE A 192 -16.44 31.99 2.07
CA PHE A 192 -15.64 32.44 3.22
C PHE A 192 -15.74 33.95 3.40
N ARG A 193 -15.67 34.72 2.30
CA ARG A 193 -15.76 36.18 2.33
C ARG A 193 -17.14 36.66 2.77
N GLU A 194 -18.21 36.06 2.26
CA GLU A 194 -19.60 36.33 2.68
C GLU A 194 -19.78 36.13 4.18
N ARG A 195 -19.12 35.13 4.79
CA ARG A 195 -19.20 34.89 6.24
C ARG A 195 -18.44 35.93 7.05
N VAL A 196 -17.22 36.25 6.62
CA VAL A 196 -16.39 37.25 7.31
C VAL A 196 -16.99 38.66 7.18
N GLN A 197 -17.53 39.02 6.02
CA GLN A 197 -18.24 40.28 5.79
C GLN A 197 -19.62 40.31 6.46
N GLY A 198 -20.28 39.15 6.57
CA GLY A 198 -21.54 38.96 7.31
C GLY A 198 -21.38 38.78 8.82
N GLY A 199 -20.19 39.01 9.39
CA GLY A 199 -19.95 38.99 10.83
C GLY A 199 -20.02 37.60 11.51
N ARG A 200 -19.98 36.51 10.74
CA ARG A 200 -19.95 35.13 11.30
C ARG A 200 -18.51 34.64 11.40
N GLU A 201 -18.12 34.16 12.59
CA GLU A 201 -16.77 33.64 12.81
C GLU A 201 -16.43 32.50 11.82
N PRO A 202 -15.24 32.53 11.21
CA PRO A 202 -14.77 31.42 10.39
C PRO A 202 -14.48 30.19 11.26
N TYR A 203 -14.81 29.00 10.75
CA TYR A 203 -14.55 27.73 11.44
C TYR A 203 -13.09 27.63 11.92
N PRO A 204 -12.84 27.19 13.17
CA PRO A 204 -11.50 26.85 13.60
C PRO A 204 -11.00 25.67 12.77
N PHE A 205 -9.88 25.86 12.08
CA PHE A 205 -9.13 24.77 11.47
C PHE A 205 -8.37 24.07 12.60
N SER A 206 -8.79 22.86 12.96
CA SER A 206 -7.99 21.89 13.73
C SER A 206 -7.17 21.02 12.79
#